data_AF-A0A9D8EGX0-F1
#
_entry.id   AF-A0A9D8EGX0-F1
#
_cell.length_a   1.000
_cell.length_b   1.000
_cell.length_c   1.000
_cell.angle_alpha   90.00
_cell.angle_beta   90.00
_cell.angle_gamma   90.00
#
_symmetry.space_group_name_H-M   'P 1'
#
loop_
_entity.id
_entity.type
_entity.pdbx_description
1 polymer ?
#
loop_
_entity_poly.entity_id
_entity_poly.type
_entity_poly.pdbx_seq_one_letter_code
_entity_poly.pdbx_strand_id
1 'polypeptide(L)'
;MKKIKDFLKKQGNIPVTILLVFILALAVFVTVSIMNFTHRINNYQEDLSKLASDFSYISGNLNEKLVKQSSAELLMNNTNRILSTVYFGTADSNIKEEAKGFTAFAIQFEEDFYLITAGHCIEMDGEKYKNFKFRANNKNSWIKPELLVFENDYENNRDYAVFYNKNLISMGLIPASPGEDFTPQYVLGNTERDLNLIKRYKDAVEGESGSPILNSRCHVIGLMIKKGGDYTPIEFILEAIAKINENQS
;
A
#
# COMPACT_ATOMS: atom_id res chain seq x y z
N MET A 1 24.40 -82.65 -45.38
CA MET A 1 23.27 -82.25 -46.27
C MET A 1 22.09 -83.24 -46.31
N LYS A 2 22.28 -84.57 -46.17
CA LYS A 2 21.16 -85.55 -46.20
C LYS A 2 20.13 -85.38 -45.06
N LYS A 3 20.59 -85.07 -43.83
CA LYS A 3 19.70 -84.87 -42.66
C LYS A 3 18.80 -83.63 -42.72
N ILE A 4 19.13 -82.61 -43.51
CA ILE A 4 18.29 -81.40 -43.69
C ILE A 4 17.14 -81.69 -44.67
N LYS A 5 17.39 -82.52 -45.69
CA LYS A 5 16.35 -82.93 -46.64
C LYS A 5 15.30 -83.85 -46.00
N ASP A 6 15.70 -84.71 -45.06
CA ASP A 6 14.77 -85.60 -44.37
C ASP A 6 13.93 -84.87 -43.29
N PHE A 7 14.42 -83.75 -42.75
CA PHE A 7 13.63 -82.89 -41.85
C PHE A 7 12.52 -82.14 -42.59
N LEU A 8 12.80 -81.66 -43.81
CA LEU A 8 11.82 -80.98 -44.66
C LEU A 8 10.81 -81.95 -45.32
N LYS A 9 11.15 -83.24 -45.47
CA LYS A 9 10.25 -84.26 -46.06
C LYS A 9 9.24 -84.84 -45.06
N LYS A 10 9.38 -84.55 -43.76
CA LYS A 10 8.50 -85.01 -42.67
C LYS A 10 7.48 -83.96 -42.22
N GLN A 11 7.48 -82.77 -42.85
CA GLN A 11 6.39 -81.82 -42.71
C GLN A 11 5.35 -82.14 -43.80
N GLY A 12 4.34 -82.91 -43.41
CA GLY A 12 3.14 -83.06 -44.22
C GLY A 12 2.60 -81.69 -44.60
N ASN A 13 2.10 -81.59 -45.84
CA ASN A 13 1.40 -80.41 -46.34
C ASN A 13 0.46 -79.89 -45.26
N ILE A 14 0.81 -78.75 -44.64
CA ILE A 14 -0.15 -78.01 -43.83
C ILE A 14 -1.28 -77.68 -44.80
N PRO A 15 -2.52 -78.15 -44.55
CA PRO A 15 -3.64 -77.82 -45.41
C PRO A 15 -3.70 -76.31 -45.57
N VAL A 16 -3.80 -75.80 -46.80
CA VAL A 16 -3.85 -74.36 -47.11
C VAL A 16 -4.91 -73.64 -46.25
N THR A 17 -5.98 -74.35 -45.89
CA THR A 17 -7.01 -73.95 -44.93
C THR A 17 -6.48 -73.64 -43.53
N ILE A 18 -5.59 -74.48 -42.97
CA ILE A 18 -4.99 -74.24 -41.63
C ILE A 18 -4.09 -73.00 -41.66
N LEU A 19 -3.32 -72.81 -42.74
CA LEU A 19 -2.48 -71.62 -42.92
C LEU A 19 -3.34 -70.35 -43.03
N LEU A 20 -4.42 -70.39 -43.80
CA LEU A 20 -5.37 -69.28 -43.94
C LEU A 20 -6.04 -68.91 -42.61
N VAL A 21 -6.47 -69.90 -41.82
CA VAL A 21 -7.06 -69.67 -40.49
C VAL A 21 -6.05 -69.00 -39.56
N PHE A 22 -4.78 -69.42 -39.60
CA PHE A 22 -3.73 -68.84 -38.76
C PHE A 22 -3.41 -67.39 -39.17
N ILE A 23 -3.34 -67.10 -40.47
CA ILE A 23 -3.15 -65.73 -40.98
C ILE A 23 -4.33 -64.84 -40.56
N LEU A 24 -5.56 -65.34 -40.64
CA LEU A 24 -6.75 -64.60 -40.22
C LEU A 24 -6.72 -64.30 -38.71
N ALA A 25 -6.39 -65.30 -37.89
CA ALA A 25 -6.26 -65.14 -36.44
C ALA A 25 -5.16 -64.14 -36.06
N LEU A 26 -4.02 -64.17 -36.76
CA LEU A 26 -2.92 -63.23 -36.56
C LEU A 26 -3.34 -61.80 -36.97
N ALA A 27 -4.05 -61.64 -38.09
CA ALA A 27 -4.54 -60.34 -38.54
C ALA A 27 -5.53 -59.73 -37.52
N VAL A 28 -6.42 -60.54 -36.94
CA VAL A 28 -7.33 -60.12 -35.86
C VAL A 28 -6.55 -59.73 -34.61
N PHE A 29 -5.55 -60.52 -34.21
CA PHE A 29 -4.74 -60.21 -33.04
C PHE A 29 -3.94 -58.90 -33.19
N VAL A 30 -3.36 -58.69 -34.37
CA VAL A 30 -2.61 -57.46 -34.69
C VAL A 30 -3.53 -56.24 -34.72
N THR A 31 -4.72 -56.35 -35.33
CA THR A 31 -5.68 -55.23 -35.35
C THR A 31 -6.18 -54.86 -33.96
N VAL A 32 -6.53 -55.84 -33.12
CA VAL A 32 -6.92 -55.58 -31.72
C VAL A 32 -5.78 -54.95 -30.91
N SER A 33 -4.53 -55.42 -31.12
CA SER A 33 -3.36 -54.87 -30.44
C SER A 33 -3.09 -53.42 -30.85
N ILE A 34 -3.22 -53.09 -32.14
CA ILE A 34 -3.09 -51.72 -32.65
C ILE A 34 -4.21 -50.83 -32.08
N MET A 35 -5.46 -51.29 -32.09
CA MET A 35 -6.59 -50.53 -31.53
C MET A 35 -6.39 -50.21 -30.04
N ASN A 36 -5.96 -51.19 -29.25
CA ASN A 36 -5.66 -50.99 -27.83
C ASN A 36 -4.49 -50.01 -27.60
N PHE A 37 -3.47 -50.08 -28.46
CA PHE A 37 -2.32 -49.17 -28.39
C PHE A 37 -2.71 -47.73 -28.74
N THR A 38 -3.48 -47.53 -29.82
CA THR A 38 -3.99 -46.21 -30.22
C THR A 38 -4.91 -45.63 -29.14
N HIS A 39 -5.79 -46.44 -28.56
CA HIS A 39 -6.68 -45.98 -27.49
C HIS A 39 -5.88 -45.53 -26.25
N ARG A 40 -4.83 -46.28 -25.87
CA ARG A 40 -3.91 -45.87 -24.79
C ARG A 40 -3.20 -44.56 -25.11
N ILE A 41 -2.67 -44.38 -26.33
CA ILE A 41 -2.00 -43.15 -26.74
C ILE A 41 -2.96 -41.95 -26.66
N ASN A 42 -4.19 -42.11 -27.14
CA ASN A 42 -5.18 -41.04 -27.10
C ASN A 42 -5.51 -40.64 -25.66
N ASN A 43 -5.69 -41.62 -24.76
CA ASN A 43 -5.93 -41.33 -23.33
C ASN A 43 -4.74 -40.60 -22.70
N TYR A 44 -3.49 -40.99 -23.02
CA TYR A 44 -2.30 -40.27 -22.54
C TYR A 44 -2.21 -38.84 -23.08
N GLN A 45 -2.60 -38.60 -24.33
CA GLN A 45 -2.63 -37.26 -24.91
C GLN A 45 -3.70 -36.38 -24.25
N GLU A 46 -4.88 -36.93 -23.96
CA GLU A 46 -5.91 -36.23 -23.21
C GLU A 46 -5.44 -35.87 -21.80
N ASP A 47 -4.86 -36.83 -21.07
CA ASP A 47 -4.34 -36.60 -19.71
C ASP A 47 -3.21 -35.55 -19.70
N LEU A 48 -2.30 -35.58 -20.69
CA LEU A 48 -1.26 -34.57 -20.85
C LEU A 48 -1.83 -33.19 -21.16
N SER A 49 -2.86 -33.12 -22.01
CA SER A 49 -3.51 -31.86 -22.34
C SER A 49 -4.20 -31.24 -21.12
N LYS A 50 -4.83 -32.08 -20.30
CA LYS A 50 -5.49 -31.68 -19.06
C LYS A 50 -4.49 -31.23 -18.00
N LEU A 51 -3.38 -31.95 -17.86
CA LEU A 51 -2.30 -31.55 -16.95
C LEU A 51 -1.67 -30.21 -17.38
N ALA A 52 -1.49 -29.99 -18.68
CA ALA A 52 -0.98 -28.73 -19.20
C ALA A 52 -1.96 -27.56 -18.95
N SER A 53 -3.27 -27.80 -19.11
CA SER A 53 -4.28 -26.78 -18.78
C SER A 53 -4.34 -26.47 -17.29
N ASP A 54 -4.26 -27.50 -16.44
CA ASP A 54 -4.27 -27.36 -14.99
C ASP A 54 -3.02 -26.59 -14.51
N PHE A 55 -1.86 -26.89 -15.08
CA PHE A 55 -0.62 -26.16 -14.80
C PHE A 55 -0.71 -24.69 -15.22
N SER A 56 -1.24 -24.41 -16.41
CA SER A 56 -1.44 -23.04 -16.89
C SER A 56 -2.39 -22.26 -15.97
N TYR A 57 -3.50 -22.88 -15.56
CA TYR A 57 -4.46 -22.28 -14.63
C TYR A 57 -3.85 -22.01 -13.25
N ILE A 58 -3.11 -22.97 -12.69
CA ILE A 58 -2.42 -22.81 -11.40
C ILE A 58 -1.37 -21.71 -11.49
N SER A 59 -0.53 -21.71 -12.53
CA SER A 59 0.51 -20.70 -12.73
C SER A 59 -0.07 -19.29 -12.89
N GLY A 60 -1.18 -19.14 -13.63
CA GLY A 60 -1.88 -17.86 -13.77
C GLY A 60 -2.39 -17.32 -12.43
N ASN A 61 -3.08 -18.16 -11.65
CA ASN A 61 -3.58 -17.81 -10.32
C ASN A 61 -2.46 -17.47 -9.33
N LEU A 62 -1.33 -18.18 -9.39
CA LEU A 62 -0.18 -17.93 -8.52
C LEU A 62 0.46 -16.58 -8.83
N ASN A 63 0.59 -16.25 -10.11
CA ASN A 63 1.12 -14.96 -10.56
C ASN A 63 0.19 -13.80 -10.18
N GLU A 64 -1.12 -13.96 -10.33
CA GLU A 64 -2.11 -12.96 -9.88
C GLU A 64 -2.07 -12.74 -8.36
N LYS A 65 -1.93 -13.80 -7.57
CA LYS A 65 -1.76 -13.70 -6.11
C LYS A 65 -0.46 -12.98 -5.73
N LEU A 66 0.65 -13.28 -6.40
CA LEU A 66 1.94 -12.60 -6.19
C LEU A 66 1.86 -11.10 -6.51
N VAL A 67 1.23 -10.73 -7.64
CA VAL A 67 1.01 -9.32 -8.03
C VAL A 67 0.11 -8.59 -7.02
N LYS A 68 -0.95 -9.25 -6.54
CA LYS A 68 -1.82 -8.69 -5.49
C LYS A 68 -1.08 -8.52 -4.16
N GLN A 69 -0.26 -9.49 -3.77
CA GLN A 69 0.55 -9.42 -2.56
C GLN A 69 1.58 -8.28 -2.65
N SER A 70 2.28 -8.13 -3.78
CA SER A 70 3.21 -7.01 -3.99
C SER A 70 2.50 -5.66 -3.98
N SER A 71 1.28 -5.58 -4.51
CA SER A 71 0.48 -4.35 -4.49
C SER A 71 0.04 -3.98 -3.07
N ALA A 72 -0.38 -4.96 -2.27
CA ALA A 72 -0.74 -4.77 -0.87
C ALA A 72 0.46 -4.29 -0.03
N GLU A 73 1.64 -4.90 -0.23
CA GLU A 73 2.87 -4.47 0.42
C GLU A 73 3.28 -3.04 0.04
N LEU A 74 3.16 -2.68 -1.24
CA LEU A 74 3.40 -1.31 -1.71
C LEU A 74 2.43 -0.31 -1.09
N LEU A 75 1.14 -0.66 -1.04
CA LEU A 75 0.12 0.17 -0.39
C LEU A 75 0.42 0.35 1.10
N MET A 76 0.71 -0.73 1.82
CA MET A 76 1.07 -0.67 3.24
C MET A 76 2.32 0.19 3.48
N ASN A 77 3.35 0.03 2.64
CA ASN A 77 4.56 0.84 2.73
C ASN A 77 4.28 2.32 2.48
N ASN A 78 3.46 2.64 1.49
CA ASN A 78 3.07 4.02 1.19
C ASN A 78 2.22 4.61 2.34
N THR A 79 1.26 3.86 2.86
CA THR A 79 0.45 4.26 4.02
C THR A 79 1.34 4.50 5.23
N ASN A 80 2.27 3.60 5.55
CA ASN A 80 3.19 3.76 6.67
C ASN A 80 4.08 5.00 6.50
N ARG A 81 4.56 5.27 5.28
CA ARG A 81 5.33 6.49 4.98
C ARG A 81 4.50 7.75 5.21
N ILE A 82 3.28 7.79 4.68
CA ILE A 82 2.37 8.94 4.87
C ILE A 82 2.06 9.13 6.36
N LEU A 83 1.70 8.07 7.08
CA LEU A 83 1.38 8.15 8.51
C LEU A 83 2.59 8.53 9.37
N SER A 84 3.82 8.29 8.91
CA SER A 84 5.04 8.74 9.60
C SER A 84 5.24 10.26 9.55
N THR A 85 4.53 10.96 8.67
CA THR A 85 4.53 12.43 8.60
C THR A 85 3.54 13.06 9.57
N VAL A 86 2.68 12.27 10.23
CA VAL A 86 1.70 12.75 11.20
C VAL A 86 2.17 12.43 12.61
N TYR A 87 2.01 13.41 13.50
CA TYR A 87 2.56 13.43 14.84
C TYR A 87 1.44 13.62 15.86
N PHE A 88 1.54 12.89 16.95
CA PHE A 88 0.84 13.22 18.18
C PHE A 88 1.64 14.27 18.94
N GLY A 89 1.01 15.40 19.24
CA GLY A 89 1.58 16.51 19.99
C GLY A 89 1.01 16.61 21.39
N THR A 90 1.84 17.05 22.33
CA THR A 90 1.42 17.40 23.70
C THR A 90 2.02 18.73 24.13
N ALA A 91 1.26 19.54 24.88
CA ALA A 91 1.73 20.76 25.51
C ALA A 91 1.21 20.87 26.94
N ASP A 92 1.95 21.55 27.82
CA ASP A 92 1.56 21.77 29.22
C ASP A 92 1.87 23.23 29.65
N SER A 93 1.15 23.77 30.65
CA SER A 93 1.36 25.14 31.13
C SER A 93 2.28 25.26 32.35
N ASN A 94 3.16 24.27 32.57
CA ASN A 94 3.95 24.03 33.80
C ASN A 94 3.15 23.55 35.03
N ILE A 95 1.82 23.56 34.98
CA ILE A 95 0.96 22.94 36.00
C ILE A 95 0.80 21.46 35.61
N LYS A 96 1.29 20.56 36.45
CA LYS A 96 1.56 19.14 36.15
C LYS A 96 0.34 18.27 35.78
N GLU A 97 -0.87 18.80 35.73
CA GLU A 97 -2.06 17.96 35.80
C GLU A 97 -2.75 17.68 34.46
N GLU A 98 -2.62 18.50 33.40
CA GLU A 98 -3.25 18.16 32.11
C GLU A 98 -2.40 18.60 30.90
N ALA A 99 -1.69 17.64 30.29
CA ALA A 99 -1.07 17.88 29.00
C ALA A 99 -2.14 17.85 27.90
N LYS A 100 -2.34 18.97 27.20
CA LYS A 100 -3.25 19.06 26.05
C LYS A 100 -2.69 18.26 24.89
N GLY A 101 -3.46 17.27 24.41
CA GLY A 101 -3.14 16.50 23.21
C GLY A 101 -3.64 17.20 21.95
N PHE A 102 -2.89 17.08 20.85
CA PHE A 102 -3.25 17.61 19.53
C PHE A 102 -2.60 16.82 18.40
N THR A 103 -3.04 17.06 17.17
CA THR A 103 -2.41 16.49 15.96
C THR A 103 -1.46 17.51 15.36
N ALA A 104 -0.37 17.03 14.75
CA ALA A 104 0.52 17.83 13.94
C ALA A 104 0.96 17.03 12.72
N PHE A 105 1.51 17.69 11.71
CA PHE A 105 2.11 17.02 10.57
C PHE A 105 3.38 17.71 10.10
N ALA A 106 4.28 16.94 9.50
CA ALA A 106 5.44 17.46 8.81
C ALA A 106 5.07 17.86 7.39
N ILE A 107 5.50 19.05 6.96
CA ILE A 107 5.39 19.53 5.59
C ILE A 107 6.76 19.78 5.00
N GLN A 108 6.92 19.48 3.71
CA GLN A 108 8.10 19.86 2.94
C GLN A 108 7.92 21.29 2.42
N PHE A 109 8.91 22.13 2.65
CA PHE A 109 9.01 23.44 2.02
C PHE A 109 10.47 23.67 1.62
N GLU A 110 10.70 23.90 0.33
CA GLU A 110 12.05 23.94 -0.25
C GLU A 110 12.84 22.66 0.07
N GLU A 111 14.00 22.79 0.72
CA GLU A 111 14.89 21.68 1.11
C GLU A 111 14.71 21.24 2.58
N ASP A 112 13.81 21.89 3.33
CA ASP A 112 13.60 21.66 4.76
C ASP A 112 12.22 21.05 5.07
N PHE A 113 12.08 20.58 6.31
CA PHE A 113 10.84 20.02 6.84
C PHE A 113 10.39 20.74 8.11
N TYR A 114 9.14 21.15 8.13
CA TYR A 114 8.54 21.92 9.23
C TYR A 114 7.38 21.13 9.84
N LEU A 115 7.21 21.24 11.15
CA LEU A 115 6.08 20.65 11.88
C LEU A 115 4.98 21.69 12.04
N ILE A 116 3.77 21.34 11.61
CA ILE A 116 2.62 22.22 11.56
C ILE A 116 1.52 21.68 12.48
N THR A 117 0.89 22.54 13.26
CA THR A 117 -0.32 22.25 14.04
C THR A 117 -1.20 23.49 14.13
N ALA A 118 -2.37 23.40 14.78
CA ALA A 118 -3.25 24.55 14.99
C ALA A 118 -2.70 25.51 16.05
N GLY A 119 -2.89 26.81 15.85
CA GLY A 119 -2.45 27.85 16.78
C GLY A 119 -3.17 27.79 18.13
N HIS A 120 -4.45 27.40 18.15
CA HIS A 120 -5.21 27.19 19.39
C HIS A 120 -4.70 26.00 20.23
N CYS A 121 -3.83 25.16 19.67
CA CYS A 121 -3.09 24.14 20.44
C CYS A 121 -1.89 24.74 21.19
N ILE A 122 -1.46 25.95 20.81
CA ILE A 122 -0.35 26.70 21.40
C ILE A 122 -0.85 27.72 22.42
N GLU A 123 -1.99 28.35 22.15
CA GLU A 123 -2.61 29.34 23.01
C GLU A 123 -4.13 29.16 23.02
N MET A 124 -4.77 29.07 24.18
CA MET A 124 -6.22 28.98 24.28
C MET A 124 -6.70 29.81 25.46
N ASP A 125 -7.78 30.57 25.28
CA ASP A 125 -8.36 31.45 26.31
C ASP A 125 -7.35 32.42 26.94
N GLY A 126 -6.36 32.87 26.15
CA GLY A 126 -5.29 33.77 26.59
C GLY A 126 -4.14 33.09 27.35
N GLU A 127 -4.21 31.77 27.55
CA GLU A 127 -3.14 30.99 28.16
C GLU A 127 -2.24 30.35 27.10
N LYS A 128 -0.96 30.74 27.09
CA LYS A 128 0.05 30.17 26.20
C LYS A 128 0.70 28.94 26.84
N TYR A 129 0.51 27.78 26.20
CA TYR A 129 1.14 26.53 26.59
C TYR A 129 2.66 26.57 26.37
N LYS A 130 3.36 25.65 27.04
CA LYS A 130 4.80 25.48 27.02
C LYS A 130 5.15 24.00 26.84
N ASN A 131 6.44 23.69 26.74
CA ASN A 131 6.97 22.33 26.74
C ASN A 131 6.40 21.40 25.64
N PHE A 132 6.32 21.90 24.41
CA PHE A 132 5.84 21.15 23.27
C PHE A 132 6.67 19.89 23.00
N LYS A 133 5.99 18.74 22.88
CA LYS A 133 6.59 17.46 22.49
C LYS A 133 5.77 16.83 21.39
N PHE A 134 6.45 16.17 20.46
CA PHE A 134 5.83 15.52 19.31
C PHE A 134 6.35 14.10 19.17
N ARG A 135 5.50 13.18 18.75
CA ARG A 135 5.85 11.79 18.47
C ARG A 135 5.18 11.33 17.19
N ALA A 136 5.98 10.88 16.22
CA ALA A 136 5.46 10.30 14.99
C ALA A 136 4.75 8.96 15.27
N ASN A 137 3.73 8.62 14.48
CA ASN A 137 2.89 7.43 14.69
C ASN A 137 3.66 6.11 14.87
N ASN A 138 4.78 5.96 14.15
CA ASN A 138 5.59 4.74 14.12
C ASN A 138 6.88 4.85 14.96
N LYS A 139 7.00 5.87 15.82
CA LYS A 139 8.19 6.08 16.65
C LYS A 139 7.82 6.15 18.13
N ASN A 140 8.66 5.55 18.96
CA ASN A 140 8.53 5.65 20.42
C ASN A 140 9.20 6.89 21.01
N SER A 141 10.05 7.57 20.21
CA SER A 141 10.81 8.74 20.64
C SER A 141 10.01 10.02 20.51
N TRP A 142 9.99 10.82 21.58
CA TRP A 142 9.52 12.19 21.55
C TRP A 142 10.60 13.14 21.05
N ILE A 143 10.22 14.09 20.21
CA ILE A 143 11.06 15.22 19.79
C ILE A 143 10.52 16.52 20.39
N LYS A 144 11.42 17.49 20.57
CA LYS A 144 11.12 18.81 21.13
C LYS A 144 11.58 19.88 20.14
N PRO A 145 10.80 20.16 19.10
CA PRO A 145 11.13 21.19 18.12
C PRO A 145 10.92 22.58 18.71
N GLU A 146 11.60 23.55 18.12
CA GLU A 146 11.45 24.97 18.45
C GLU A 146 10.19 25.51 17.78
N LEU A 147 9.40 26.29 18.53
CA LEU A 147 8.28 27.06 17.96
C LEU A 147 8.83 28.29 17.26
N LEU A 148 8.66 28.37 15.94
CA LEU A 148 9.15 29.50 15.14
C LEU A 148 8.13 30.63 15.07
N VAL A 149 6.88 30.30 14.74
CA VAL A 149 5.79 31.27 14.61
C VAL A 149 4.45 30.59 14.90
N PHE A 150 3.48 31.35 15.37
CA PHE A 150 2.09 30.91 15.44
C PHE A 150 1.15 32.11 15.27
N GLU A 151 -0.06 31.81 14.84
CA GLU A 151 -1.20 32.73 14.76
C GLU A 151 -2.42 31.97 15.26
N ASN A 152 -3.27 32.62 16.06
CA ASN A 152 -4.51 32.04 16.60
C ASN A 152 -5.68 32.98 16.30
N ASP A 153 -5.91 33.20 15.00
CA ASP A 153 -7.09 33.92 14.52
C ASP A 153 -8.10 32.90 14.00
N TYR A 154 -8.83 32.34 14.98
CA TYR A 154 -9.84 31.31 14.74
C TYR A 154 -11.00 31.82 13.87
N GLU A 155 -11.33 33.11 13.92
CA GLU A 155 -12.44 33.70 13.17
C GLU A 155 -12.12 33.82 11.68
N ASN A 156 -10.89 34.22 11.34
CA ASN A 156 -10.46 34.38 9.94
C ASN A 156 -9.77 33.13 9.37
N ASN A 157 -9.88 31.98 10.05
CA ASN A 157 -9.24 30.73 9.68
C ASN A 157 -7.70 30.88 9.51
N ARG A 158 -7.06 31.75 10.29
CA ARG A 158 -5.60 31.90 10.35
C ARG A 158 -5.10 31.41 11.69
N ASP A 159 -5.18 30.09 11.85
CA ASP A 159 -4.95 29.42 13.11
C ASP A 159 -3.94 28.28 12.92
N TYR A 160 -2.66 28.61 13.07
CA TYR A 160 -1.55 27.69 12.80
C TYR A 160 -0.37 27.95 13.73
N ALA A 161 0.49 26.95 13.84
CA ALA A 161 1.78 27.04 14.48
C ALA A 161 2.81 26.24 13.71
N VAL A 162 3.99 26.82 13.54
CA VAL A 162 5.11 26.25 12.80
C VAL A 162 6.26 25.98 13.76
N PHE A 163 6.74 24.75 13.70
CA PHE A 163 7.85 24.25 14.48
C PHE A 163 8.98 23.77 13.58
N TYR A 164 10.20 23.84 14.08
CA TYR A 164 11.37 23.34 13.37
C TYR A 164 12.32 22.61 14.30
N ASN A 165 12.96 21.56 13.77
CA ASN A 165 14.06 20.91 14.43
C ASN A 165 15.01 20.29 13.40
N LYS A 166 16.19 20.89 13.27
CA LYS A 166 17.19 20.48 12.31
C LYS A 166 17.54 19.00 12.47
N ASN A 167 17.45 18.24 11.37
CA ASN A 167 17.81 16.82 11.26
C ASN A 167 16.96 15.81 12.04
N LEU A 168 15.87 16.21 12.73
CA LEU A 168 14.98 15.26 13.41
C LEU A 168 13.73 14.89 12.60
N ILE A 169 13.34 15.76 11.67
CA ILE A 169 12.24 15.53 10.73
C ILE A 169 12.88 15.18 9.38
N SER A 170 12.62 13.98 8.87
CA SER A 170 13.27 13.45 7.67
C SER A 170 12.34 13.30 6.46
N MET A 171 11.07 13.67 6.62
CA MET A 171 10.03 13.55 5.61
C MET A 171 8.87 14.49 5.96
N GLY A 172 8.26 15.06 4.94
CA GLY A 172 7.04 15.87 5.06
C GLY A 172 6.08 15.60 3.91
N LEU A 173 4.83 15.99 4.12
CA LEU A 173 3.81 16.02 3.08
C LEU A 173 4.10 17.15 2.09
N ILE A 174 3.62 17.00 0.87
CA ILE A 174 3.85 17.97 -0.20
C ILE A 174 2.68 18.98 -0.18
N PRO A 175 2.92 20.30 -0.10
CA PRO A 175 1.87 21.30 -0.27
C PRO A 175 1.30 21.30 -1.68
N ALA A 176 0.02 21.62 -1.82
CA ALA A 176 -0.58 21.89 -3.12
C ALA A 176 0.01 23.17 -3.72
N SER A 177 0.37 23.10 -4.99
CA SER A 177 0.91 24.25 -5.74
C SER A 177 -0.19 25.20 -6.21
N PRO A 178 0.14 26.47 -6.48
CA PRO A 178 -0.79 27.39 -7.14
C PRO A 178 -1.34 26.79 -8.44
N GLY A 179 -2.67 26.77 -8.58
CA GLY A 179 -3.36 26.19 -9.74
C GLY A 179 -3.77 24.72 -9.62
N GLU A 180 -3.47 24.06 -8.49
CA GLU A 180 -4.03 22.76 -8.18
C GLU A 180 -5.48 22.83 -7.69
N ASP A 181 -6.15 21.68 -7.63
CA ASP A 181 -7.48 21.55 -7.02
C ASP A 181 -7.38 21.61 -5.49
N PHE A 182 -8.04 22.60 -4.89
CA PHE A 182 -8.13 22.80 -3.44
C PHE A 182 -9.40 22.18 -2.83
N THR A 183 -10.05 21.26 -3.53
CA THR A 183 -11.21 20.53 -2.99
C THR A 183 -10.73 19.52 -1.93
N PRO A 184 -11.21 19.61 -0.67
CA PRO A 184 -10.80 18.70 0.39
C PRO A 184 -11.36 17.29 0.16
N GLN A 185 -10.46 16.31 0.16
CA GLN A 185 -10.81 14.90 -0.03
C GLN A 185 -10.53 14.07 1.22
N TYR A 186 -9.37 14.28 1.84
CA TYR A 186 -8.89 13.44 2.94
C TYR A 186 -8.38 14.23 4.12
N VAL A 187 -8.40 13.61 5.30
CA VAL A 187 -7.78 14.08 6.55
C VAL A 187 -6.91 12.96 7.10
N LEU A 188 -5.73 13.33 7.59
CA LEU A 188 -4.85 12.42 8.33
C LEU A 188 -4.87 12.77 9.81
N GLY A 189 -5.83 12.22 10.57
CA GLY A 189 -6.07 12.62 11.95
C GLY A 189 -5.71 11.56 12.99
N ASN A 190 -5.37 12.02 14.19
CA ASN A 190 -5.20 11.17 15.38
C ASN A 190 -6.53 11.08 16.14
N THR A 191 -7.29 10.00 15.92
CA THR A 191 -8.63 9.87 16.49
C THR A 191 -8.66 9.35 17.92
N GLU A 192 -7.69 8.52 18.28
CA GLU A 192 -7.61 7.87 19.57
C GLU A 192 -6.15 7.97 20.00
N ARG A 193 -5.83 9.03 20.77
CA ARG A 193 -4.57 9.27 21.49
C ARG A 193 -3.50 8.21 21.19
N ASP A 194 -2.91 8.27 19.98
CA ASP A 194 -1.83 7.40 19.43
C ASP A 194 -2.14 6.63 18.13
N LEU A 195 -3.33 6.77 17.53
CA LEU A 195 -3.65 6.10 16.26
C LEU A 195 -4.02 7.09 15.15
N ASN A 196 -3.08 7.30 14.22
CA ASN A 196 -3.32 8.12 13.02
C ASN A 196 -4.01 7.30 11.91
N LEU A 197 -5.11 7.82 11.36
CA LEU A 197 -5.90 7.19 10.31
C LEU A 197 -6.11 8.14 9.12
N ILE A 198 -6.15 7.56 7.92
CA ILE A 198 -6.58 8.27 6.71
C ILE A 198 -8.10 8.17 6.61
N LYS A 199 -8.79 9.31 6.50
CA LYS A 199 -10.24 9.38 6.41
C LYS A 199 -10.68 10.30 5.29
N ARG A 200 -11.93 10.18 4.88
CA ARG A 200 -12.55 11.21 4.04
C ARG A 200 -12.73 12.48 4.87
N TYR A 201 -12.59 13.63 4.23
CA TYR A 201 -12.71 14.93 4.89
C TYR A 201 -14.00 15.06 5.73
N LYS A 202 -15.13 14.64 5.15
CA LYS A 202 -16.45 14.68 5.81
C LYS A 202 -16.58 13.80 7.07
N ASP A 203 -15.67 12.86 7.25
CA ASP A 203 -15.67 11.90 8.38
C ASP A 203 -14.75 12.38 9.51
N ALA A 204 -14.20 13.60 9.43
CA ALA A 204 -13.38 14.20 10.48
C ALA A 204 -14.16 14.46 11.77
N VAL A 205 -13.50 14.24 12.91
CA VAL A 205 -14.12 14.31 14.24
C VAL A 205 -13.38 15.29 15.17
N GLU A 206 -14.02 15.59 16.29
CA GLU A 206 -13.48 16.45 17.33
C GLU A 206 -12.20 15.84 17.94
N GLY A 207 -11.16 16.66 18.17
CA GLY A 207 -9.84 16.20 18.63
C GLY A 207 -8.78 16.04 17.53
N GLU A 208 -9.17 16.15 16.26
CA GLU A 208 -8.26 16.10 15.11
C GLU A 208 -7.72 17.49 14.69
N SER A 209 -7.89 18.52 15.52
CA SER A 209 -7.28 19.83 15.29
C SER A 209 -5.77 19.69 15.07
N GLY A 210 -5.28 20.36 14.03
CA GLY A 210 -3.90 20.28 13.59
C GLY A 210 -3.60 19.19 12.56
N SER A 211 -4.61 18.45 12.10
CA SER A 211 -4.45 17.44 11.03
C SER A 211 -4.30 18.09 9.65
N PRO A 212 -3.49 17.52 8.74
CA PRO A 212 -3.44 17.99 7.36
C PRO A 212 -4.70 17.57 6.60
N ILE A 213 -5.16 18.45 5.74
CA ILE A 213 -6.23 18.21 4.78
C ILE A 213 -5.61 18.08 3.39
N LEU A 214 -6.01 17.03 2.68
CA LEU A 214 -5.44 16.67 1.39
C LEU A 214 -6.47 16.73 0.26
N ASN A 215 -6.02 17.10 -0.93
CA ASN A 215 -6.79 16.96 -2.17
C ASN A 215 -6.70 15.53 -2.75
N SER A 216 -7.29 15.34 -3.94
CA SER A 216 -7.30 14.06 -4.67
C SER A 216 -5.91 13.56 -5.08
N ARG A 217 -4.91 14.45 -5.09
CA ARG A 217 -3.50 14.14 -5.38
C ARG A 217 -2.67 13.88 -4.12
N CYS A 218 -3.31 13.85 -2.95
CA CYS A 218 -2.65 13.74 -1.66
C CYS A 218 -1.71 14.90 -1.33
N HIS A 219 -1.92 16.08 -1.95
CA HIS A 219 -1.20 17.30 -1.59
C HIS A 219 -1.95 18.05 -0.49
N VAL A 220 -1.21 18.68 0.43
CA VAL A 220 -1.76 19.44 1.54
C VAL A 220 -2.36 20.73 1.03
N ILE A 221 -3.64 20.93 1.29
CA ILE A 221 -4.38 22.14 0.92
C ILE A 221 -4.72 23.01 2.13
N GLY A 222 -4.61 22.44 3.33
CA GLY A 222 -4.88 23.16 4.55
C GLY A 222 -4.65 22.35 5.82
N LEU A 223 -4.91 23.02 6.92
CA LEU A 223 -4.76 22.56 8.30
C LEU A 223 -6.14 22.59 8.98
N MET A 224 -6.59 21.45 9.49
CA MET A 224 -7.89 21.39 10.15
C MET A 224 -7.87 22.11 11.50
N ILE A 225 -8.82 23.03 11.69
CA ILE A 225 -8.90 23.86 12.91
C ILE A 225 -10.26 23.77 13.61
N LYS A 226 -11.36 23.53 12.90
CA LYS A 226 -12.71 23.43 13.48
C LYS A 226 -13.40 22.12 13.11
N LYS A 227 -14.34 21.71 13.96
CA LYS A 227 -15.32 20.67 13.63
C LYS A 227 -16.30 21.22 12.59
N GLY A 228 -16.57 20.46 11.52
CA GLY A 228 -17.57 20.84 10.51
C GLY A 228 -17.02 21.39 9.19
N GLY A 229 -15.69 21.42 9.02
CA GLY A 229 -15.08 21.58 7.71
C GLY A 229 -14.42 22.93 7.41
N ASP A 230 -14.18 23.75 8.43
CA ASP A 230 -13.32 24.94 8.30
C ASP A 230 -11.86 24.57 8.59
N TYR A 231 -10.97 25.14 7.79
CA TYR A 231 -9.54 24.88 7.84
C TYR A 231 -8.73 26.14 7.54
N THR A 232 -7.50 26.19 8.05
CA THR A 232 -6.52 27.20 7.64
C THR A 232 -5.94 26.81 6.28
N PRO A 233 -6.11 27.64 5.24
CA PRO A 233 -5.48 27.42 3.94
C PRO A 233 -3.96 27.26 4.05
N ILE A 234 -3.39 26.35 3.26
CA ILE A 234 -1.95 26.05 3.36
C ILE A 234 -1.09 27.26 3.00
N GLU A 235 -1.56 28.13 2.12
CA GLU A 235 -0.88 29.35 1.68
C GLU A 235 -0.44 30.25 2.85
N PHE A 236 -1.30 30.45 3.87
CA PHE A 236 -0.93 31.28 5.03
C PHE A 236 0.25 30.69 5.81
N ILE A 237 0.31 29.36 5.90
CA ILE A 237 1.39 28.64 6.58
C ILE A 237 2.68 28.74 5.77
N LEU A 238 2.61 28.56 4.44
CA LEU A 238 3.78 28.64 3.57
C LEU A 238 4.35 30.07 3.52
N GLU A 239 3.49 31.09 3.48
CA GLU A 239 3.90 32.49 3.57
C GLU A 239 4.61 32.80 4.90
N ALA A 240 4.12 32.23 6.00
CA ALA A 240 4.76 32.39 7.31
C ALA A 240 6.15 31.73 7.34
N ILE A 241 6.30 30.53 6.76
CA ILE A 241 7.59 29.85 6.64
C ILE A 241 8.56 30.65 5.76
N ALA A 242 8.11 31.13 4.60
CA ALA A 242 8.93 31.94 3.69
C ALA A 242 9.50 33.19 4.39
N LYS A 243 8.65 33.92 5.14
CA LYS A 243 9.08 35.09 5.94
C LYS A 243 10.11 34.73 7.01
N ILE A 244 10.03 33.55 7.62
CA ILE A 244 11.04 33.12 8.60
C ILE A 244 12.38 32.89 7.90
N ASN A 245 12.37 32.18 6.77
CA ASN A 245 13.59 31.86 6.02
C ASN A 245 14.29 33.14 5.50
N GLU A 246 13.54 34.12 5.01
CA GLU A 246 14.08 35.42 4.58
C GLU A 246 14.77 36.20 5.71
N ASN A 247 14.30 36.07 6.95
CA ASN A 247 14.90 36.76 8.10
C ASN A 247 16.14 36.05 8.67
N GLN A 248 16.40 34.81 8.23
CA GLN A 248 17.54 34.00 8.68
C GLN A 248 18.70 33.96 7.66
N SER A 249 18.45 34.39 6.42
CA SER A 249 19.44 34.55 5.34
C SER A 249 20.12 35.92 5.37
#